data_AF-A0A944JGC7-F1
#
_entry.id   AF-A0A944JGC7-F1
#
_cell.length_a   1.000
_cell.length_b   1.000
_cell.length_c   1.000
_cell.angle_alpha   90.00
_cell.angle_beta   90.00
_cell.angle_gamma   90.00
#
_symmetry.space_group_name_H-M   'P 1'
#
loop_
_entity.id
_entity.type
_entity.pdbx_description
1 polymer ?
#
loop_
_entity_poly.entity_id
_entity_poly.type
_entity_poly.pdbx_seq_one_letter_code
_entity_poly.pdbx_strand_id
1 'polypeptide(L)' 'MTFRFGVLADSAEDCAKGLALLARLGELGVEVGVSQLPVQVCGDRWIARAVPTPAAPAGEGQGRG' A
#
# COMPACT_ATOMS: atom_id res chain seq x y z
N MET A 1 4.55 14.39 -8.70
CA MET A 1 3.57 14.38 -7.60
C MET A 1 3.66 13.04 -6.90
N THR A 2 3.80 13.01 -5.58
CA THR A 2 3.85 11.76 -4.81
C THR A 2 2.59 11.68 -3.95
N PHE A 3 1.67 10.81 -4.33
CA PHE A 3 0.47 10.55 -3.55
C PHE A 3 0.80 9.57 -2.41
N ARG A 4 0.02 9.62 -1.32
CA ARG A 4 0.16 8.73 -0.17
C ARG A 4 -1.22 8.24 0.22
N PHE A 5 -1.32 6.98 0.63
CA PHE A 5 -2.55 6.36 1.06
C PHE A 5 -2.53 6.19 2.58
N GLY A 6 -3.61 6.60 3.23
CA GLY A 6 -3.83 6.42 4.66
C GLY A 6 -5.12 5.67 4.89
N VAL A 7 -5.08 4.67 5.78
CA VAL A 7 -6.27 3.95 6.25
C VAL A 7 -6.48 4.34 7.70
N LEU A 8 -7.69 4.76 8.01
CA LEU A 8 -8.13 5.04 9.38
C LEU A 8 -9.27 4.09 9.73
N ALA A 9 -9.24 3.55 10.95
CA ALA A 9 -10.30 2.70 11.46
C ALA A 9 -10.38 2.79 12.98
N ASP A 10 -11.47 2.29 13.55
CA ASP A 10 -11.71 2.22 15.00
C ASP A 10 -11.18 0.93 15.63
N SER A 11 -10.51 0.08 14.83
CA SER A 11 -9.88 -1.16 15.30
C SER A 11 -8.60 -1.47 14.50
N ALA A 12 -7.69 -2.23 15.11
CA ALA A 12 -6.48 -2.70 14.44
C ALA A 12 -6.81 -3.61 13.25
N GLU A 13 -7.83 -4.46 13.41
CA GLU A 13 -8.25 -5.44 12.42
C GLU A 13 -8.81 -4.76 11.17
N ASP A 14 -9.71 -3.80 11.33
CA ASP A 14 -10.30 -3.10 10.19
C ASP A 14 -9.28 -2.18 9.50
N CYS A 15 -8.33 -1.64 10.27
CA CYS A 15 -7.19 -0.91 9.72
C CYS A 15 -6.32 -1.83 8.85
N ALA A 16 -6.04 -3.07 9.31
CA ALA A 16 -5.31 -4.07 8.55
C ALA A 16 -6.06 -4.51 7.28
N LYS A 17 -7.39 -4.73 7.37
CA LYS A 17 -8.23 -5.06 6.21
C LYS A 17 -8.19 -3.94 5.16
N GLY A 18 -8.35 -2.69 5.58
CA GLY A 18 -8.26 -1.53 4.68
C GLY A 18 -6.87 -1.40 4.04
N LEU A 19 -5.80 -1.67 4.79
CA LEU A 19 -4.44 -1.69 4.26
C LEU A 19 -4.28 -2.78 3.19
N ALA A 20 -4.83 -3.98 3.42
CA ALA A 20 -4.80 -5.07 2.45
C ALA A 20 -5.59 -4.74 1.17
N LEU A 21 -6.69 -3.99 1.28
CA LEU A 21 -7.45 -3.53 0.11
C LEU A 21 -6.62 -2.60 -0.79
N LEU A 22 -5.67 -1.83 -0.24
CA LEU A 22 -4.80 -0.97 -1.06
C LEU A 22 -3.92 -1.77 -2.03
N ALA A 23 -3.62 -3.05 -1.74
CA ALA A 23 -2.89 -3.91 -2.68
C ALA A 23 -3.66 -4.16 -3.98
N ARG A 24 -4.99 -4.02 -3.98
CA ARG A 24 -5.83 -4.14 -5.18
C ARG A 24 -5.60 -3.02 -6.19
N LEU A 25 -4.98 -1.91 -5.78
CA LEU A 25 -4.57 -0.85 -6.72
C LEU A 25 -3.55 -1.34 -7.75
N GLY A 26 -2.79 -2.40 -7.46
CA GLY A 26 -1.91 -3.06 -8.43
C GLY A 26 -2.66 -3.58 -9.66
N GLU A 27 -3.93 -3.99 -9.51
CA GLU A 27 -4.80 -4.41 -10.62
C GLU A 27 -5.10 -3.25 -11.59
N LEU A 28 -4.93 -2.01 -11.13
CA LEU A 28 -5.07 -0.78 -11.92
C LEU A 28 -3.71 -0.18 -12.32
N GLY A 29 -2.61 -0.91 -12.11
CA GLY A 29 -1.25 -0.48 -12.44
C GLY A 29 -0.59 0.43 -11.40
N VAL A 30 -1.12 0.50 -10.18
CA VAL A 30 -0.56 1.29 -9.07
C VAL A 30 -0.06 0.37 -7.97
N GLU A 31 1.23 0.05 -8.04
CA GLU A 31 1.91 -0.71 -6.99
C GLU A 31 2.13 0.16 -5.75
N VAL A 32 1.79 -0.38 -4.58
CA VAL A 32 1.93 0.32 -3.30
C VAL A 32 2.71 -0.52 -2.31
N GLY A 33 3.68 0.10 -1.66
CA GLY A 33 4.41 -0.46 -0.54
C GLY A 33 3.84 0.05 0.78
N VAL A 34 3.68 -0.84 1.75
CA VAL A 34 3.32 -0.46 3.11
C VAL A 34 4.47 0.35 3.72
N SER A 35 4.23 1.62 4.02
CA SER A 35 5.18 2.48 4.73
C SER A 35 4.98 2.45 6.23
N GLN A 36 3.79 2.06 6.69
CA GLN A 36 3.48 1.89 8.10
C GLN A 36 2.35 0.86 8.29
N LEU A 37 2.61 -0.13 9.14
CA LEU A 37 1.61 -1.07 9.64
C LEU A 37 0.58 -0.38 10.54
N PRO A 38 -0.59 -0.99 10.79
CA PRO A 38 -1.57 -0.46 11.73
C PRO A 38 -0.94 -0.12 13.08
N VAL A 39 -1.12 1.12 13.53
CA VAL A 39 -0.72 1.59 14.85
C VAL A 39 -1.84 2.43 15.47
N GLN A 40 -2.06 2.28 16.76
CA GLN A 40 -3.01 3.08 17.52
C GLN A 40 -2.43 4.49 17.74
N VAL A 41 -3.20 5.52 17.43
CA VAL A 41 -2.75 6.92 17.51
C VAL A 41 -3.35 7.62 18.72
N CYS A 42 -4.66 7.44 18.95
CA CYS A 42 -5.38 8.06 20.07
C CYS A 42 -6.74 7.39 20.26
N GLY A 43 -7.11 7.07 21.51
CA GLY A 43 -8.34 6.33 21.80
C GLY A 43 -8.43 5.08 20.93
N ASP A 44 -9.57 4.82 20.33
CA ASP A 44 -9.77 3.64 19.47
C ASP A 44 -9.30 3.86 18.02
N ARG A 45 -8.64 4.99 17.71
CA ARG A 45 -8.23 5.30 16.34
C ARG A 45 -6.91 4.62 15.96
N TRP A 46 -6.98 3.86 14.88
CA TRP A 46 -5.85 3.22 14.23
C TRP A 46 -5.51 3.88 12.89
N ILE A 47 -4.22 3.88 12.53
CA ILE A 47 -3.75 4.33 11.22
C ILE A 47 -2.76 3.34 10.59
N ALA A 48 -2.91 3.11 9.29
CA ALA A 48 -1.92 2.44 8.44
C ALA A 48 -1.61 3.32 7.22
N ARG A 49 -0.41 3.17 6.65
CA ARG A 49 0.04 4.01 5.53
C ARG A 49 0.72 3.19 4.45
N ALA A 50 0.46 3.56 3.20
CA ALA A 50 1.14 3.02 2.03
C ALA A 50 1.55 4.15 1.08
N VAL A 51 2.60 3.90 0.30
CA VAL A 51 3.11 4.82 -0.71
C VAL A 51 3.28 4.10 -2.04
N PRO A 52 3.07 4.76 -3.19
CA PRO A 52 3.41 4.18 -4.48
C PRO A 52 4.87 3.74 -4.50
N THR A 53 5.11 2.51 -4.91
CA THR A 53 6.46 2.03 -5.19
C THR A 53 6.74 2.17 -6.68
N PRO A 54 7.98 2.52 -7.07
CA PRO A 54 8.36 2.45 -8.47
C PRO A 54 8.07 1.04 -9.00
N ALA A 55 7.39 0.93 -10.14
CA ALA A 55 7.31 -0.35 -10.84
C ALA A 55 8.74 -0.81 -11.14
N ALA A 56 9.05 -2.07 -10.82
CA ALA A 56 10.32 -2.64 -11.24
C ALA A 56 10.44 -2.48 -12.77
N PRO A 57 11.59 -2.06 -13.30
CA PRO A 57 11.75 -1.92 -14.74
C PRO A 57 11.43 -3.27 -15.38
N ALA A 58 10.53 -3.26 -16.37
CA ALA A 58 10.25 -4.43 -17.18
C ALA A 58 11.58 -4.84 -17.83
N GLY A 59 12.09 -6.03 -17.48
CA GLY A 59 13.33 -6.53 -18.03
C GLY A 59 13.27 -6.50 -19.56
N GLU A 60 14.22 -5.78 -20.16
CA GLU A 60 14.47 -5.82 -21.59
C GLU A 60 14.67 -7.28 -22.03
N GLY A 61 13.94 -7.67 -23.08
CA GLY A 61 14.12 -8.97 -23.70
C GLY A 61 15.54 -9.17 -24.20
N GLN A 62 16.12 -10.31 -23.87
CA GLN A 62 17.29 -10.89 -24.53
C GLN A 62 16.91 -12.37 -24.68
N GLY A 63 16.55 -12.90 -25.85
CA GLY A 63 17.19 -12.80 -27.14
C GLY A 63 17.50 -14.25 -27.54
N ARG A 64 16.83 -14.77 -28.58
CA ARG A 64 17.19 -16.04 -29.23
C ARG A 64 18.58 -15.90 -29.83
N GLY A 65 19.44 -16.91 -29.65
CA GLY A 65 20.72 -17.11 -30.31
C GLY A 65 21.34 -18.43 -29.90
#